data_AF-A0A9D2HJX3-F1
#
_entry.id   AF-A0A9D2HJX3-F1
#
_cell.length_a   1.000
_cell.length_b   1.000
_cell.length_c   1.000
_cell.angle_alpha   90.00
_cell.angle_beta   90.00
_cell.angle_gamma   90.00
#
_symmetry.space_group_name_H-M   'P 1'
#
loop_
_entity.id
_entity.type
_entity.pdbx_description
1 polymer ?
#
loop_
_entity_poly.entity_id
_entity_poly.type
_entity_poly.pdbx_seq_one_letter_code
_entity_poly.pdbx_strand_id
1 'polypeptide(L)'
;MYTPIGLMFLGLALGFGLRKVSCLARVPRAITPTILLMLFVLGLAVGGNKALVANLPTLGGRALALTLAGVAGSLIGVLLIRRHFPGAGPGGRAIAAAEQKERAGSPADAAGLATAFKDAPLPPRGTASGGADDGR
;
A
#
# COMPACT_ATOMS: atom_id res chain seq x y z
N MET A 1 -15.70 23.88 -13.91
CA MET A 1 -14.99 22.61 -14.25
C MET A 1 -13.63 22.46 -13.57
N TYR A 2 -13.16 23.44 -12.78
CA TYR A 2 -11.82 23.50 -12.17
C TYR A 2 -11.81 23.17 -10.66
N THR A 3 -12.98 23.14 -10.03
CA THR A 3 -13.19 22.77 -8.62
C THR A 3 -12.51 21.46 -8.22
N PRO A 4 -12.55 20.36 -9.01
CA PRO A 4 -11.90 19.12 -8.60
C PRO A 4 -10.35 19.22 -8.60
N ILE A 5 -9.76 19.95 -9.55
CA ILE A 5 -8.30 20.20 -9.57
C ILE A 5 -7.89 21.02 -8.34
N GLY A 6 -8.66 22.05 -7.98
CA GLY A 6 -8.42 22.85 -6.78
C GLY A 6 -8.53 22.04 -5.49
N LEU A 7 -9.51 21.13 -5.41
CA LEU A 7 -9.71 20.27 -4.23
C LEU A 7 -8.59 19.23 -4.07
N MET A 8 -8.06 18.72 -5.19
CA MET A 8 -6.89 17.81 -5.21
C MET A 8 -5.63 18.51 -4.69
N PHE A 9 -5.33 19.70 -5.22
CA PHE A 9 -4.17 20.49 -4.76
C PHE A 9 -4.30 20.91 -3.31
N LEU A 10 -5.49 21.33 -2.89
CA LEU A 10 -5.76 21.70 -1.51
C LEU A 10 -5.63 20.51 -0.57
N GLY A 11 -6.15 19.33 -0.95
CA GLY A 11 -5.99 18.10 -0.18
C GLY A 11 -4.54 17.66 -0.02
N LEU A 12 -3.72 17.80 -1.07
CA LEU A 12 -2.30 17.50 -1.02
C LEU A 12 -1.53 18.52 -0.15
N ALA A 13 -1.82 19.80 -0.29
CA ALA A 13 -1.20 20.86 0.51
C ALA A 13 -1.55 20.71 2.00
N LEU A 14 -2.81 20.41 2.31
CA LEU A 14 -3.28 20.15 3.67
C LEU A 14 -2.62 18.88 4.23
N GLY A 15 -2.59 17.79 3.46
CA GLY A 15 -1.91 16.55 3.83
C GLY A 15 -0.41 16.73 4.08
N PHE A 16 0.26 17.59 3.30
CA PHE A 16 1.69 17.88 3.46
C PHE A 16 1.97 18.74 4.70
N GLY A 17 1.11 19.72 5.00
CA GLY A 17 1.18 20.50 6.25
C GLY A 17 1.00 19.64 7.50
N LEU A 18 0.10 18.65 7.43
CA LEU A 18 -0.09 17.66 8.51
C LEU A 18 1.08 16.67 8.65
N ARG A 19 2.01 16.58 7.68
CA ARG A 19 3.22 15.76 7.79
C ARG A 19 4.22 16.32 8.81
N LYS A 20 4.17 17.63 9.09
CA LYS A 20 5.12 18.33 9.97
C LYS A 20 4.72 18.32 11.45
N VAL A 21 3.45 18.02 11.75
CA VAL A 21 3.04 17.77 13.14
C VAL A 21 3.44 16.34 13.50
N SER A 22 4.41 16.22 14.42
CA SER A 22 4.93 14.98 15.03
C SER A 22 3.87 14.11 15.73
N CYS A 23 2.58 14.38 15.52
CA CYS A 23 1.44 13.56 15.95
C CYS A 23 1.24 12.31 15.05
N LEU A 24 2.02 12.13 13.98
CA LEU A 24 1.88 10.96 13.08
C LEU A 24 2.28 9.63 13.74
N ALA A 25 3.00 9.63 14.86
CA ALA A 25 3.26 8.42 15.65
C ALA A 25 2.04 7.91 16.45
N ARG A 26 1.02 8.77 16.66
CA ARG A 26 -0.28 8.38 17.25
C ARG A 26 -1.37 8.12 16.22
N VAL A 27 -1.22 8.62 15.00
CA VAL A 27 -2.15 8.34 13.89
C VAL A 27 -2.37 6.84 13.66
N PRO A 28 -1.38 5.94 13.59
CA PRO A 28 -1.64 4.51 13.45
C PRO A 28 -2.42 3.92 14.64
N ARG A 29 -2.27 4.47 15.86
CA ARG A 29 -3.09 4.09 17.02
C ARG A 29 -4.52 4.64 16.96
N ALA A 30 -4.74 5.77 16.28
CA ALA A 30 -6.06 6.39 16.11
C ALA A 30 -6.82 5.84 14.88
N ILE A 31 -6.11 5.32 13.88
CA ILE A 31 -6.71 4.70 12.69
C ILE A 31 -7.55 3.50 13.08
N THR A 32 -7.05 2.60 13.92
CA THR A 32 -7.78 1.39 14.36
C THR A 32 -9.14 1.69 14.98
N PRO A 33 -9.27 2.54 16.03
CA PRO A 33 -10.58 2.88 16.58
C PRO A 33 -11.43 3.69 15.61
N THR A 34 -10.84 4.51 14.73
CA THR A 34 -11.60 5.29 13.72
C THR A 34 -12.22 4.38 12.65
N ILE A 35 -11.45 3.44 12.12
CA ILE A 35 -11.92 2.44 11.15
C ILE A 35 -12.97 1.56 11.83
N LEU A 36 -12.72 1.07 13.05
CA LEU A 36 -13.69 0.25 13.78
C LEU A 36 -14.99 1.02 14.06
N LEU A 37 -14.91 2.29 14.44
CA LEU A 37 -16.08 3.14 14.65
C LEU A 37 -16.83 3.38 13.33
N MET A 38 -16.13 3.70 12.24
CA MET A 38 -16.75 3.86 10.92
C MET A 38 -17.40 2.56 10.43
N LEU A 39 -16.71 1.42 10.56
CA LEU A 39 -17.26 0.10 10.20
C LEU A 39 -18.46 -0.25 11.08
N PHE A 40 -18.44 0.13 12.36
CA PHE A 40 -19.55 -0.11 13.27
C PHE A 40 -20.77 0.73 12.88
N VAL A 41 -20.61 2.03 12.66
CA VAL A 41 -21.70 2.91 12.20
C VAL A 41 -22.23 2.45 10.85
N LEU A 42 -21.34 2.07 9.93
CA LEU A 42 -21.71 1.53 8.62
C LEU A 42 -22.49 0.21 8.75
N GLY A 43 -22.04 -0.69 9.61
CA GLY A 43 -22.71 -1.96 9.89
C GLY A 43 -24.09 -1.78 10.50
N LEU A 44 -24.25 -0.84 11.45
CA LEU A 44 -25.55 -0.46 12.00
C LEU A 44 -26.48 0.16 10.95
N ALA A 45 -25.96 1.08 10.13
CA ALA A 45 -26.74 1.74 9.08
C ALA A 45 -27.24 0.74 8.03
N VAL A 46 -26.40 -0.24 7.67
CA VAL A 46 -26.76 -1.31 6.73
C VAL A 46 -27.70 -2.34 7.40
N GLY A 47 -27.48 -2.69 8.67
CA GLY A 47 -28.26 -3.69 9.40
C GLY A 47 -29.65 -3.22 9.85
N GLY A 48 -29.84 -1.92 10.11
CA GLY A 48 -31.13 -1.35 10.49
C GLY A 48 -32.10 -1.18 9.32
N ASN A 49 -31.61 -1.22 8.08
CA ASN A 49 -32.44 -1.06 6.90
C ASN A 49 -32.89 -2.43 6.36
N LYS A 50 -34.09 -2.87 6.75
CA LYS A 50 -34.68 -4.16 6.31
C LYS A 50 -34.68 -4.33 4.78
N ALA A 51 -34.82 -3.27 4.00
CA ALA A 51 -34.77 -3.36 2.54
C ALA A 51 -33.36 -3.65 2.02
N LEU A 52 -32.33 -3.05 2.61
CA LEU A 52 -30.93 -3.36 2.31
C LEU A 52 -30.56 -4.76 2.78
N VAL A 53 -30.94 -5.14 4.00
CA VAL A 53 -30.66 -6.48 4.55
C VAL A 53 -31.34 -7.59 3.75
N ALA A 54 -32.55 -7.38 3.25
CA ALA A 54 -33.23 -8.37 2.40
C ALA A 54 -32.58 -8.52 1.01
N ASN A 55 -31.97 -7.46 0.47
CA ASN A 55 -31.29 -7.47 -0.82
C ASN A 55 -29.78 -7.72 -0.71
N LEU A 56 -29.19 -7.67 0.49
CA LEU A 56 -27.79 -7.96 0.73
C LEU A 56 -27.38 -9.37 0.30
N PRO A 57 -28.17 -10.44 0.54
CA PRO A 57 -27.85 -11.77 0.03
C PRO A 57 -27.78 -11.83 -1.50
N THR A 58 -28.65 -11.09 -2.20
CA THR A 58 -28.68 -11.10 -3.68
C THR A 58 -27.56 -10.22 -4.25
N LEU A 59 -27.31 -9.05 -3.66
CA LEU A 59 -26.19 -8.16 -4.01
C LEU A 59 -24.84 -8.83 -3.71
N GLY A 60 -24.73 -9.45 -2.54
CA GLY A 60 -23.56 -10.21 -2.11
C GLY A 60 -23.32 -11.44 -2.97
N GLY A 61 -24.38 -12.19 -3.32
CA GLY A 61 -24.30 -13.31 -4.26
C GLY A 61 -23.82 -12.89 -5.65
N ARG A 62 -24.32 -11.76 -6.18
CA ARG A 62 -23.84 -11.19 -7.45
C ARG A 62 -22.37 -10.75 -7.37
N ALA A 63 -21.97 -10.08 -6.28
CA ALA A 63 -20.60 -9.69 -6.05
C ALA A 63 -19.67 -10.91 -5.95
N LEU A 64 -20.08 -11.95 -5.23
CA LEU A 64 -19.33 -13.21 -5.08
C LEU A 64 -19.21 -13.95 -6.41
N ALA A 65 -20.28 -14.02 -7.18
CA ALA A 65 -20.23 -14.58 -8.53
C ALA A 65 -19.24 -13.80 -9.43
N LEU A 66 -19.22 -12.46 -9.34
CA LEU A 66 -18.34 -11.62 -10.12
C LEU A 66 -16.86 -11.75 -9.69
N THR A 67 -16.58 -11.87 -8.39
CA THR A 67 -15.21 -12.11 -7.91
C THR A 67 -14.71 -13.50 -8.30
N LEU A 68 -15.54 -14.54 -8.16
CA LEU A 68 -15.19 -15.90 -8.61
C LEU A 68 -14.99 -15.96 -10.12
N ALA A 69 -15.86 -15.33 -10.91
CA ALA A 69 -15.70 -15.25 -12.35
C ALA A 69 -14.42 -14.48 -12.75
N GLY A 70 -14.11 -13.38 -12.05
CA GLY A 70 -12.89 -12.61 -12.28
C GLY A 70 -11.61 -13.39 -11.93
N VAL A 71 -11.59 -14.08 -10.79
CA VAL A 71 -10.46 -14.93 -10.37
C VAL A 71 -10.30 -16.12 -11.31
N ALA A 72 -11.40 -16.81 -11.66
CA ALA A 72 -11.38 -17.90 -12.61
C ALA A 72 -10.91 -17.44 -14.00
N GLY A 73 -11.40 -16.30 -14.49
CA GLY A 73 -10.97 -15.70 -15.75
C GLY A 73 -9.49 -15.34 -15.75
N SER A 74 -8.97 -14.77 -14.66
CA SER A 74 -7.55 -14.46 -14.50
C SER A 74 -6.68 -15.73 -14.50
N LEU A 75 -7.11 -16.78 -13.81
CA LEU A 75 -6.41 -18.07 -13.78
C LEU A 75 -6.43 -18.74 -15.17
N ILE A 76 -7.59 -18.74 -15.84
CA ILE A 76 -7.73 -19.27 -17.20
C ILE A 76 -6.84 -18.49 -18.16
N GLY A 77 -6.77 -17.16 -18.07
CA GLY A 77 -5.88 -16.34 -18.90
C GLY A 77 -4.41 -16.74 -18.75
N VAL A 78 -3.94 -16.91 -17.51
CA VAL A 78 -2.58 -17.41 -17.22
C VAL A 78 -2.38 -18.81 -17.81
N LEU A 79 -3.33 -19.73 -17.65
CA LEU A 79 -3.23 -21.08 -18.18
C LEU A 79 -3.25 -21.12 -19.71
N LEU A 80 -4.04 -20.27 -20.34
CA LEU A 80 -4.18 -20.19 -21.79
C LEU A 80 -2.90 -19.64 -22.43
N ILE A 81 -2.28 -18.62 -21.82
CA ILE A 81 -0.95 -18.14 -22.20
C ILE A 81 0.11 -19.23 -22.02
N ARG A 82 0.13 -19.92 -20.88
CA ARG A 82 1.08 -21.02 -20.62
C ARG A 82 0.87 -22.22 -21.56
N ARG A 83 -0.37 -22.45 -22.01
CA ARG A 83 -0.69 -23.52 -22.97
C ARG A 83 -0.39 -23.11 -24.41
N HIS A 84 -0.54 -21.84 -24.79
CA HIS A 84 -0.20 -21.37 -26.13
C HIS A 84 1.28 -21.07 -26.33
N PHE A 85 2.00 -20.68 -25.28
CA PHE A 85 3.45 -20.53 -25.30
C PHE A 85 4.11 -21.51 -24.31
N PRO A 86 4.22 -22.81 -24.66
CA PRO A 86 4.87 -23.82 -23.82
C PRO A 86 6.38 -23.59 -23.60
N GLY A 87 6.96 -22.49 -24.13
CA GLY A 87 8.36 -22.08 -23.94
C GLY A 87 8.58 -20.81 -23.11
N ALA A 88 7.54 -20.14 -22.60
CA ALA A 88 7.72 -18.96 -21.75
C ALA A 88 7.97 -19.41 -20.30
N GLY A 89 9.24 -19.34 -19.89
CA GLY A 89 9.78 -19.80 -18.62
C GLY A 89 9.20 -19.14 -17.35
N PRO A 90 9.83 -19.37 -16.18
CA PRO A 90 9.31 -19.10 -14.83
C PRO A 90 9.14 -17.62 -14.43
N GLY A 91 8.74 -16.73 -15.35
CA GLY A 91 8.54 -15.29 -15.12
C GLY A 91 7.29 -14.94 -14.31
N GLY A 92 6.23 -15.76 -14.35
CA GLY A 92 4.99 -15.50 -13.59
C GLY A 92 5.15 -15.63 -12.06
N ARG A 93 6.12 -16.43 -11.59
CA ARG A 93 6.46 -16.54 -10.16
C ARG A 93 7.15 -15.27 -9.62
N ALA A 94 7.85 -14.52 -10.48
CA ALA A 94 8.53 -13.29 -10.08
C ALA A 94 7.53 -12.14 -9.84
N ILE A 95 6.45 -12.07 -10.63
CA ILE A 95 5.41 -11.05 -10.49
C ILE A 95 4.53 -11.35 -9.26
N ALA A 96 4.18 -12.62 -9.04
CA ALA A 96 3.47 -13.05 -7.81
C ALA A 96 4.32 -12.87 -6.53
N ALA A 97 5.64 -13.10 -6.61
CA ALA A 97 6.56 -12.84 -5.50
C ALA A 97 6.78 -11.34 -5.25
N ALA A 98 6.73 -10.50 -6.31
CA ALA A 98 6.82 -9.04 -6.18
C ALA A 98 5.56 -8.43 -5.55
N GLU A 99 4.37 -8.92 -5.90
CA GLU A 99 3.11 -8.45 -5.34
C GLU A 99 2.96 -8.84 -3.85
N GLN A 100 3.44 -10.04 -3.47
CA GLN A 100 3.52 -10.45 -2.06
C GLN A 100 4.58 -9.65 -1.27
N LYS A 101 5.64 -9.19 -1.93
CA LYS A 101 6.68 -8.32 -1.36
C LYS A 101 6.16 -6.89 -1.10
N GLU A 102 5.27 -6.36 -1.94
CA GLU A 102 4.59 -5.08 -1.67
C GLU A 102 3.60 -5.20 -0.51
N ARG A 103 2.91 -6.34 -0.36
CA ARG A 103 2.03 -6.60 0.80
C ARG A 103 2.79 -6.81 2.11
N ALA A 104 4.09 -7.15 2.05
CA ALA A 104 5.00 -7.16 3.19
C ALA A 104 5.62 -5.77 3.49
N GLY A 105 5.41 -4.78 2.60
CA GLY A 105 5.76 -3.37 2.80
C GLY A 105 4.70 -2.61 3.60
N SER A 106 4.25 -3.18 4.72
CA SER A 106 3.40 -2.52 5.70
C SER A 106 4.00 -2.70 7.09
N PRO A 107 3.75 -1.75 8.01
CA PRO A 107 4.64 -0.74 8.59
C PRO A 107 5.77 -1.25 9.52
N ALA A 108 6.14 -2.53 9.45
CA ALA A 108 7.08 -3.16 10.38
C ALA A 108 8.56 -2.96 10.03
N ASP A 109 8.89 -2.57 8.79
CA ASP A 109 10.25 -2.47 8.24
C ASP A 109 10.89 -1.08 8.41
N ALA A 110 10.10 -0.03 8.66
CA ALA A 110 10.64 1.28 9.06
C ALA A 110 11.43 1.21 10.39
N ALA A 111 11.08 0.26 11.28
CA ALA A 111 11.83 0.00 12.51
C ALA A 111 13.18 -0.67 12.24
N GLY A 112 13.25 -1.56 11.23
CA GLY A 112 14.47 -2.26 10.83
C GLY A 112 15.47 -1.38 10.07
N LEU A 113 14.97 -0.44 9.25
CA LEU A 113 15.82 0.51 8.52
C LEU A 113 16.46 1.54 9.47
N ALA A 114 15.74 1.93 10.52
CA ALA A 114 16.24 2.84 11.56
C ALA A 114 17.29 2.19 12.47
N THR A 115 17.20 0.87 12.72
CA THR A 115 18.25 0.12 13.43
C THR A 115 19.47 -0.12 12.55
N ALA A 116 19.30 -0.47 11.27
CA ALA A 116 20.41 -0.70 10.36
C ALA A 116 21.23 0.57 10.06
N PHE A 117 20.60 1.75 10.01
CA PHE A 117 21.31 3.02 9.83
C PHE A 117 22.03 3.48 11.10
N LYS A 118 21.65 2.97 12.28
CA LYS A 118 22.29 3.28 13.57
C LYS A 118 23.56 2.46 13.83
N ASP A 119 23.64 1.26 13.25
CA ASP A 119 24.76 0.34 13.42
C ASP A 119 25.81 0.41 12.29
N ALA A 120 25.64 1.32 11.33
CA ALA A 120 26.66 1.58 10.32
C ALA A 120 27.83 2.36 10.95
N PRO A 121 29.04 1.78 11.09
CA PRO A 121 30.20 2.52 11.55
C PRO A 121 30.44 3.72 10.62
N LEU A 122 30.40 4.91 11.21
CA LEU A 122 30.69 6.18 10.54
C LEU A 122 31.96 6.05 9.69
N PRO A 123 31.93 6.44 8.40
CA PRO A 123 33.18 6.56 7.66
C PRO A 123 34.06 7.57 8.39
N PRO A 124 35.36 7.27 8.61
CA PRO A 124 36.26 8.21 9.23
C PRO A 124 36.22 9.50 8.42
N ARG A 125 35.89 10.61 9.09
CA ARG A 125 35.97 11.95 8.52
C ARG A 125 37.37 12.11 7.97
N GLY A 126 37.50 11.91 6.65
CA GLY A 126 38.70 12.18 5.90
C GLY A 126 39.09 13.62 6.18
N THR A 127 40.21 13.74 6.87
CA THR A 127 40.99 14.95 6.99
C THR A 127 41.22 15.48 5.58
N ALA A 128 40.44 16.48 5.17
CA ALA A 128 40.84 17.38 4.10
C ALA A 128 42.00 18.24 4.62
N SER A 129 43.14 17.59 4.86
CA SER A 129 44.45 18.20 5.00
C SER A 129 44.95 18.44 3.58
N GLY A 130 44.51 19.55 2.99
CA GLY A 130 45.13 20.08 1.79
C GLY A 130 46.50 20.62 2.15
N GLY A 131 47.52 19.79 2.02
CA GLY A 131 48.92 20.10 2.27
C GLY A 131 49.80 19.04 1.61
N ALA A 132 50.17 19.29 0.36
CA ALA A 132 51.28 18.72 -0.41
C ALA A 132 51.26 19.53 -1.74
N ASP A 133 52.14 20.49 -2.01
CA ASP A 133 53.59 20.33 -2.11
C ASP A 133 53.96 19.07 -2.91
N ASP A 134 54.07 19.22 -4.24
CA ASP A 134 55.16 18.64 -5.02
C ASP A 134 55.24 19.31 -6.41
N GLY A 135 56.46 19.50 -6.89
CA GLY A 135 56.84 20.56 -7.82
C GLY A 135 56.74 20.26 -9.32
N ARG A 136 56.76 21.37 -10.07
CA ARG A 136 57.45 21.58 -11.35
C ARG A 136 57.51 23.06 -11.67
#